data_AF-A0A958C673-F1
#
_entry.id   AF-A0A958C673-F1
#
_cell.length_a   1.000
_cell.length_b   1.000
_cell.length_c   1.000
_cell.angle_alpha   90.00
_cell.angle_beta   90.00
_cell.angle_gamma   90.00
#
_symmetry.space_group_name_H-M   'P 1'
#
loop_
_entity.id
_entity.type
_entity.pdbx_description
1 polymer ?
#
loop_
_entity_poly.entity_id
_entity_poly.type
_entity_poly.pdbx_seq_one_letter_code
_entity_poly.pdbx_strand_id
1 'polypeptide(L)'
;MNNSEDTQQAGRVTVYGLPSVRQATLITTAAGMEQFMAAARTESTIAFDTESNSLFAYYPRICLIQVSLPGADYLIDPLVADVDPLDEIFADPA
;
A
#
# COMPACT_ATOMS: atom_id res chain seq x y z
N MET A 1 24.29 26.41 19.50
CA MET A 1 23.73 25.10 19.89
C MET A 1 22.47 24.89 19.07
N ASN A 2 22.61 24.29 17.88
CA ASN A 2 21.45 23.96 17.03
C ASN A 2 21.10 22.51 17.30
N ASN A 3 19.85 22.30 17.73
CA ASN A 3 19.29 20.98 17.95
C ASN A 3 19.02 20.31 16.61
N SER A 4 19.66 19.16 16.46
CA SER A 4 19.31 18.06 15.59
C SER A 4 17.89 17.58 15.88
N GLU A 5 16.99 17.71 14.91
CA GLU A 5 15.81 16.87 14.80
C GLU A 5 15.80 16.23 13.41
N ASP A 6 16.32 15.02 13.45
CA ASP A 6 16.30 13.93 12.50
C ASP A 6 14.89 13.74 11.91
N THR A 7 14.66 14.18 10.66
CA THR A 7 13.49 13.75 9.89
C THR A 7 13.92 12.58 9.02
N GLN A 8 13.49 11.39 9.40
CA GLN A 8 13.71 10.12 8.72
C GLN A 8 13.36 10.24 7.23
N GLN A 9 14.38 10.34 6.39
CA GLN A 9 14.22 10.36 4.94
C GLN A 9 14.20 8.91 4.44
N ALA A 10 12.99 8.40 4.15
CA ALA A 10 12.79 7.11 3.50
C ALA A 10 13.63 7.03 2.21
N GLY A 11 14.50 6.02 2.13
CA GLY A 11 15.52 5.88 1.08
C GLY A 11 14.95 5.87 -0.33
N ARG A 12 15.31 6.89 -1.13
CA ARG A 12 15.00 6.93 -2.57
C ARG A 12 15.93 5.98 -3.33
N VAL A 13 15.37 4.96 -3.97
CA VAL A 13 16.05 4.21 -5.04
C VAL A 13 15.78 4.93 -6.36
N THR A 14 16.82 5.53 -6.95
CA THR A 14 16.70 6.16 -8.28
C THR A 14 17.11 5.15 -9.35
N VAL A 15 16.15 4.67 -10.14
CA VAL A 15 16.41 3.82 -11.30
C VAL A 15 16.64 4.74 -12.52
N TYR A 16 17.86 4.74 -13.06
CA TYR A 16 18.20 5.57 -14.23
C TYR A 16 17.42 5.12 -15.47
N GLY A 17 16.74 6.06 -16.14
CA GLY A 17 16.12 5.85 -17.46
C GLY A 17 14.61 5.53 -17.46
N LEU A 18 13.97 5.41 -16.29
CA LEU A 18 12.52 5.34 -16.17
C LEU A 18 11.96 6.73 -15.78
N PRO A 19 10.77 7.13 -16.25
CA PRO A 19 10.10 8.31 -15.73
C PRO A 19 10.00 8.20 -14.21
N SER A 20 10.05 9.34 -13.50
CA SER A 20 9.93 9.41 -12.04
C SER A 20 8.78 8.51 -11.58
N VAL A 21 9.10 7.36 -11.00
CA VAL A 21 8.11 6.44 -10.47
C VAL A 21 7.41 7.17 -9.32
N ARG A 22 6.07 7.10 -9.29
CA ARG A 22 5.32 7.68 -8.18
C ARG A 22 5.72 6.95 -6.90
N GLN A 23 5.91 7.70 -5.81
CA GLN A 23 6.21 7.09 -4.52
C GLN A 23 4.92 6.48 -3.98
N ALA A 24 4.97 5.20 -3.60
CA ALA A 24 3.85 4.52 -2.98
C ALA A 24 3.81 4.78 -1.47
N THR A 25 2.59 4.81 -0.92
CA THR A 25 2.34 4.95 0.51
C THR A 25 2.24 3.56 1.15
N LEU A 26 3.08 3.27 2.15
CA LEU A 26 3.05 2.01 2.88
C LEU A 26 1.99 2.05 3.99
N ILE A 27 1.13 1.04 4.05
CA ILE A 27 0.08 0.87 5.05
C ILE A 27 0.42 -0.34 5.93
N THR A 28 0.77 -0.04 7.17
CA THR A 28 1.06 -1.04 8.23
C THR A 28 0.26 -0.78 9.51
N THR A 29 -0.60 0.25 9.51
CA THR A 29 -1.33 0.72 10.71
C THR A 29 -2.81 0.91 10.41
N ALA A 30 -3.63 0.79 11.45
CA ALA A 30 -5.07 1.03 11.36
C ALA A 30 -5.39 2.46 10.87
N ALA A 31 -4.65 3.47 11.32
CA ALA A 31 -4.83 4.85 10.87
C ALA A 31 -4.48 5.01 9.37
N GLY A 32 -3.43 4.34 8.89
CA GLY A 32 -3.11 4.31 7.46
C GLY A 32 -4.19 3.61 6.64
N MET A 33 -4.76 2.52 7.16
CA MET A 33 -5.87 1.81 6.53
C MET A 33 -7.12 2.69 6.47
N GLU A 34 -7.48 3.38 7.54
CA GLU A 34 -8.62 4.31 7.57
C GLU A 34 -8.48 5.44 6.53
N GLN A 35 -7.30 6.04 6.43
CA GLN A 35 -7.01 7.09 5.44
C GLN A 35 -7.10 6.55 4.00
N PHE A 36 -6.58 5.35 3.76
CA PHE A 36 -6.72 4.68 2.48
C PHE A 36 -8.18 4.40 2.14
N MET A 37 -8.95 3.83 3.06
CA MET A 37 -10.37 3.53 2.84
C MET A 37 -11.18 4.80 2.54
N ALA A 38 -10.87 5.92 3.22
CA ALA A 38 -11.52 7.20 2.93
C ALA A 38 -11.22 7.70 1.51
N ALA A 39 -9.99 7.52 1.02
CA ALA A 39 -9.62 7.88 -0.36
C ALA A 39 -10.20 6.89 -1.40
N ALA A 40 -10.13 5.59 -1.14
CA ALA A 40 -10.58 4.55 -2.04
C ALA A 40 -12.09 4.67 -2.35
N ARG A 41 -12.91 4.99 -1.33
CA ARG A 41 -14.36 5.16 -1.48
C ARG A 41 -14.79 6.31 -2.40
N THR A 42 -13.89 7.25 -2.71
CA THR A 42 -14.22 8.35 -3.64
C THR A 42 -13.91 8.01 -5.09
N GLU A 43 -13.23 6.90 -5.34
CA GLU A 43 -12.77 6.51 -6.67
C GLU A 43 -13.73 5.52 -7.32
N SER A 44 -14.05 5.76 -8.60
CA SER A 44 -14.91 4.85 -9.39
C SER A 44 -14.17 3.61 -9.89
N THR A 45 -12.84 3.56 -9.74
CA THR A 45 -12.01 2.47 -10.24
C THR A 45 -10.77 2.36 -9.39
N ILE A 46 -10.51 1.14 -8.92
CA ILE A 46 -9.38 0.81 -8.06
C ILE A 46 -8.68 -0.40 -8.67
N ALA A 47 -7.37 -0.32 -8.86
CA ALA A 47 -6.58 -1.47 -9.30
C ALA A 47 -5.98 -2.18 -8.10
N PHE A 48 -6.05 -3.52 -8.10
CA PHE A 48 -5.47 -4.38 -7.08
C PHE A 48 -4.55 -5.41 -7.72
N ASP A 49 -3.43 -5.69 -7.05
CA ASP A 49 -2.55 -6.83 -7.33
C ASP A 49 -2.03 -7.41 -6.01
N THR A 50 -1.50 -8.63 -6.04
CA THR A 50 -0.99 -9.29 -4.83
C THR A 50 0.35 -9.97 -5.09
N GLU A 51 1.25 -9.84 -4.14
CA GLU A 51 2.45 -10.69 -4.04
C GLU A 51 2.21 -11.82 -3.05
N SER A 52 2.67 -13.01 -3.38
CA SER A 52 2.56 -14.18 -2.50
C SER A 52 3.87 -14.95 -2.41
N ASN A 53 4.11 -15.55 -1.25
CA ASN A 53 5.20 -16.50 -1.09
C ASN A 53 4.72 -17.93 -1.31
N SER A 54 5.22 -18.57 -2.37
CA SER A 54 4.92 -19.96 -2.74
C SER A 54 6.09 -20.93 -2.51
N LEU A 55 7.31 -20.45 -2.22
CA LEU A 55 8.44 -21.33 -1.91
C LEU A 55 8.29 -21.86 -0.47
N PHE A 56 8.05 -23.16 -0.35
CA PHE A 56 7.96 -23.95 0.89
C PHE A 56 6.69 -23.78 1.74
N ALA A 57 5.64 -23.11 1.24
CA ALA A 57 4.35 -23.05 1.91
C ALA A 57 3.31 -23.95 1.21
N TYR A 58 2.71 -24.89 1.95
CA TYR A 58 1.62 -25.74 1.41
C TYR A 58 0.35 -24.93 1.10
N TYR A 59 0.12 -23.86 1.87
CA TYR A 59 -0.87 -22.83 1.56
C TYR A 59 -0.15 -21.52 1.23
N PRO A 60 -0.38 -20.92 0.04
CA PRO A 60 0.17 -19.62 -0.30
C PRO A 60 -0.22 -18.58 0.74
N ARG A 61 0.74 -17.71 1.09
CA ARG A 61 0.47 -16.52 1.92
C ARG A 61 0.70 -15.27 1.11
N ILE A 62 -0.28 -14.37 1.11
CA ILE A 62 -0.13 -13.02 0.56
C ILE A 62 0.85 -12.28 1.47
N CYS A 63 1.91 -11.74 0.89
CA CYS A 63 2.92 -10.96 1.60
C CYS A 63 2.83 -9.47 1.28
N LEU A 64 2.10 -9.09 0.24
CA LEU A 64 1.82 -7.70 -0.08
C LEU A 64 0.54 -7.60 -0.91
N ILE A 65 -0.23 -6.54 -0.67
CA ILE A 65 -1.34 -6.14 -1.55
C ILE A 65 -0.97 -4.78 -2.14
N GLN A 66 -0.90 -4.70 -3.46
CA GLN A 66 -0.67 -3.45 -4.17
C GLN A 66 -2.00 -2.85 -4.61
N VAL A 67 -2.19 -1.56 -4.34
CA VAL A 67 -3.39 -0.83 -4.74
C VAL A 67 -3.01 0.45 -5.47
N SER A 68 -3.64 0.71 -6.62
CA SER A 68 -3.49 1.98 -7.33
C SER A 68 -4.84 2.67 -7.48
N LEU A 69 -4.88 3.93 -7.04
CA LEU A 69 -5.94 4.90 -7.28
C LEU A 69 -5.46 5.91 -8.35
N PRO A 70 -6.36 6.69 -8.97
CA PRO A 70 -5.98 7.82 -9.80
C PRO A 70 -5.05 8.80 -9.06
N GLY A 71 -3.75 8.74 -9.36
CA GLY A 71 -2.76 9.67 -8.81
C GLY A 71 -2.01 9.20 -7.56
N ALA A 72 -2.38 8.06 -6.98
CA ALA A 72 -1.75 7.53 -5.76
C ALA A 72 -1.59 6.01 -5.80
N ASP A 73 -0.46 5.53 -5.30
CA ASP A 73 -0.15 4.10 -5.17
C ASP A 73 0.00 3.77 -3.69
N TYR A 74 -0.50 2.61 -3.28
CA TYR A 74 -0.49 2.11 -1.92
C TYR A 74 0.07 0.69 -1.88
N LEU A 75 0.85 0.40 -0.84
CA LEU A 75 1.35 -0.92 -0.52
C LEU A 75 0.81 -1.29 0.85
N ILE A 76 -0.05 -2.30 0.93
CA ILE A 76 -0.60 -2.79 2.19
C ILE A 76 0.21 -4.01 2.59
N ASP A 77 0.71 -4.03 3.83
CA ASP A 77 1.39 -5.19 4.40
C ASP A 77 0.38 -6.05 5.19
N PRO A 78 -0.15 -7.14 4.60
CA PRO A 78 -1.15 -8.00 5.25
C PRO A 78 -0.57 -8.86 6.38
N LEU A 79 0.75 -8.84 6.61
CA LEU A 79 1.37 -9.59 7.70
C LEU A 79 1.26 -8.86 9.04
N VAL A 80 0.99 -7.55 9.01
CA VAL A 80 0.90 -6.69 10.21
C VAL A 80 -0.33 -5.80 10.24
N ALA A 81 -0.90 -5.44 9.08
CA ALA A 81 -2.12 -4.65 9.00
C ALA A 81 -3.37 -5.53 9.01
N ASP A 82 -4.44 -5.01 9.63
CA ASP A 82 -5.79 -5.55 9.48
C ASP A 82 -6.34 -5.17 8.09
N VAL A 83 -6.74 -6.18 7.31
CA VAL A 83 -7.23 -6.03 5.94
C VAL A 83 -8.74 -6.24 5.80
N ASP A 84 -9.44 -6.59 6.89
CA ASP A 84 -10.89 -6.76 6.90
C ASP A 84 -11.66 -5.54 6.34
N PRO A 85 -11.22 -4.28 6.53
CA PRO A 85 -11.88 -3.13 5.91
C PRO A 85 -11.99 -3.20 4.37
N LEU A 86 -11.08 -3.92 3.70
CA LEU A 86 -11.13 -4.07 2.23
C LEU A 86 -12.37 -4.82 1.75
N ASP A 87 -13.02 -5.61 2.61
CA ASP A 87 -14.26 -6.31 2.28
C ASP A 87 -15.34 -5.35 1.78
N GLU A 88 -15.40 -4.13 2.33
CA GLU A 88 -16.36 -3.12 1.90
C GLU A 88 -16.12 -2.66 0.46
N ILE A 89 -14.87 -2.61 0.01
CA ILE A 89 -14.52 -2.26 -1.37
C ILE A 89 -14.82 -3.44 -2.30
N PHE A 90 -14.43 -4.65 -1.92
CA PHE A 90 -14.64 -5.84 -2.76
C PHE A 90 -16.11 -6.27 -2.86
N ALA A 91 -16.92 -5.95 -1.85
CA ALA A 91 -18.35 -6.22 -1.84
C ALA A 91 -19.18 -5.16 -2.57
N ASP A 92 -18.62 -3.99 -2.87
CA ASP A 92 -19.30 -2.93 -3.62
C ASP A 92 -19.35 -3.28 -5.11
N PRO A 93 -20.54 -3.51 -5.71
CA PRO A 93 -20.66 -3.84 -7.12
C PRO A 93 -20.66 -2.60 -8.04
N ALA A 94 -20.67 -1.39 -7.47
CA ALA A 94 -20.83 -0.13 -8.20
C ALA A 94 -19.51 0.41 -8.78
#